data_AF-A0A1I4F0M7-F1
#
_entry.id   AF-A0A1I4F0M7-F1
#
_cell.length_a   1.000
_cell.length_b   1.000
_cell.length_c   1.000
_cell.angle_alpha   90.00
_cell.angle_beta   90.00
_cell.angle_gamma   90.00
#
_symmetry.space_group_name_H-M   'P 1'
#
loop_
_entity.id
_entity.type
_entity.pdbx_description
1 polymer ?
#
loop_
_entity_poly.entity_id
_entity_poly.type
_entity_poly.pdbx_seq_one_letter_code
_entity_poly.pdbx_strand_id
1 'polypeptide(L)'
;MFYLAMARILAIRLMAATALHGKRPPAGCGNWQGMRQHIVSVAGVSRNLSMGTMQIWELLSNMVTVIGLPMAIFIFFHEQRKRRETEEEEIYQLLSDGYTDFLKLVLDNPDLKLQSSHATPNLSEDQRERMLAMLGILIALFERAYVFAYEDPMTPRKARRWRSWEDFMREWCRREDFRENLPLLLPGEDPDFTVYIGRIAAEEAARLNPGVSS
;
A
#
# COMPACT_ATOMS: atom_id res chain seq x y z
N MET A 1 8.34 22.40 31.05
CA MET A 1 8.19 21.85 32.43
C MET A 1 9.47 21.21 32.99
N PHE A 2 10.32 20.55 32.19
CA PHE A 2 11.59 19.95 32.66
C PHE A 2 12.60 20.94 33.29
N TYR A 3 12.70 22.17 32.75
CA TYR A 3 13.67 23.18 33.22
C TYR A 3 13.42 23.67 34.66
N LEU A 4 12.15 23.79 35.07
CA LEU A 4 11.75 24.25 36.40
C LEU A 4 12.03 23.21 37.49
N ALA A 5 11.92 21.92 37.15
CA ALA A 5 12.26 20.83 38.06
C ALA A 5 13.78 20.74 38.28
N MET A 6 14.57 20.91 37.21
CA MET A 6 16.03 20.87 37.29
C MET A 6 16.60 22.07 38.07
N ALA A 7 16.02 23.27 37.88
CA ALA A 7 16.42 24.49 38.60
C ALA A 7 16.17 24.40 40.12
N ARG A 8 15.05 23.78 40.56
CA ARG A 8 14.76 23.57 41.98
C ARG A 8 15.74 22.58 42.63
N ILE A 9 16.14 21.53 41.93
CA ILE A 9 17.11 20.55 42.43
C ILE A 9 18.51 21.17 42.54
N LEU A 10 18.90 22.01 41.57
CA LEU A 10 20.17 22.75 41.61
C LEU A 10 20.21 23.77 42.76
N ALA A 11 19.12 24.53 43.00
CA ALA A 11 19.05 25.50 44.10
C ALA A 11 19.17 24.83 45.49
N ILE A 12 18.54 23.66 45.65
CA ILE A 12 18.63 22.87 46.89
C ILE A 12 20.04 22.30 47.09
N ARG A 13 20.69 21.83 46.02
CA ARG A 13 22.10 21.37 46.08
C ARG A 13 23.08 22.51 46.35
N LEU A 14 22.85 23.70 45.80
CA LEU A 14 23.70 24.88 46.02
C LEU A 14 23.61 25.37 47.47
N MET A 15 22.40 25.37 48.06
CA MET A 15 22.19 25.70 49.48
C MET A 15 22.74 24.61 50.44
N ALA A 16 22.69 23.34 50.04
CA ALA A 16 23.31 22.26 50.81
C ALA A 16 24.85 22.31 50.74
N ALA A 17 25.42 22.73 49.62
CA ALA A 17 26.86 22.86 49.43
C ALA A 17 27.46 24.02 50.26
N THR A 18 26.75 25.15 50.41
CA THR A 18 27.16 26.24 51.30
C THR A 18 27.05 25.86 52.78
N ALA A 19 26.14 24.94 53.15
CA ALA A 19 26.02 24.41 54.51
C ALA A 19 27.12 23.40 54.90
N LEU A 20 27.78 22.76 53.92
CA LEU A 20 28.81 21.73 54.16
C LEU A 20 30.24 22.29 54.23
N HIS A 21 30.50 23.52 53.75
CA HIS A 21 31.84 24.12 53.70
C HIS A 21 32.34 24.73 55.05
N GLY A 22 31.76 24.31 56.18
CA GLY A 22 32.39 24.49 57.50
C GLY A 22 32.63 25.93 57.97
N LYS A 23 31.96 26.95 57.41
CA LYS A 23 31.99 28.29 58.00
C LYS A 23 31.04 28.35 59.19
N ARG A 24 31.59 28.63 60.37
CA ARG A 24 30.81 28.84 61.61
C ARG A 24 29.81 29.99 61.41
N PRO A 25 28.57 29.86 61.92
CA PRO A 25 27.62 30.96 61.90
C PRO A 25 28.07 32.10 62.82
N PRO A 26 27.73 33.37 62.51
CA PRO A 26 28.01 34.50 63.38
C PRO A 26 27.27 34.35 64.72
N ALA A 27 27.96 34.72 65.81
CA ALA A 27 27.45 34.59 67.18
C ALA A 27 26.23 35.50 67.40
N GLY A 28 25.07 34.90 67.64
CA GLY A 28 23.83 35.65 67.90
C GLY A 28 22.51 34.94 67.59
N CYS A 29 22.53 33.71 67.06
CA CYS A 29 21.30 33.00 66.71
C CYS A 29 20.99 31.88 67.73
N GLY A 30 19.91 32.07 68.51
CA GLY A 30 19.39 31.07 69.43
C GLY A 30 18.88 29.83 68.70
N ASN A 31 19.18 28.66 69.29
CA ASN A 31 18.70 27.32 68.93
C ASN A 31 19.08 26.76 67.54
N TRP A 32 20.39 26.71 67.27
CA TRP A 32 20.96 25.99 66.12
C TRP A 32 20.71 24.46 66.13
N GLN A 33 20.55 23.84 67.30
CA GLN A 33 20.31 22.40 67.43
C GLN A 33 18.89 21.99 66.98
N GLY A 34 17.86 22.76 67.32
CA GLY A 34 16.48 22.51 66.88
C GLY A 34 16.30 22.66 65.36
N MET A 35 16.96 23.65 64.76
CA MET A 35 16.91 23.86 63.30
C MET A 35 17.64 22.75 62.53
N ARG A 36 18.70 22.18 63.11
CA ARG A 36 19.43 21.02 62.53
C ARG A 36 18.58 19.75 62.54
N GLN A 37 17.80 19.49 63.58
CA GLN A 37 16.89 18.34 63.66
C GLN A 37 15.72 18.44 62.67
N HIS A 38 15.14 19.63 62.49
CA HIS A 38 14.08 19.85 61.50
C HIS A 38 14.58 19.64 60.05
N ILE A 39 15.78 20.10 59.72
CA ILE A 39 16.37 19.91 58.37
C ILE A 39 16.69 18.43 58.09
N VAL A 40 17.17 17.68 59.09
CA VAL A 40 17.43 16.23 58.94
C VAL A 40 16.12 15.42 58.82
N SER A 41 15.05 15.81 59.52
CA SER A 41 13.72 15.18 59.40
C SER A 41 13.09 15.41 58.02
N VAL A 42 13.15 16.63 57.48
CA VAL A 42 12.66 16.95 56.14
C VAL A 42 13.51 16.25 55.06
N ALA A 43 14.82 16.08 55.27
CA ALA A 43 15.68 15.28 54.40
C ALA A 43 15.41 13.76 54.48
N GLY A 44 14.98 13.26 55.65
CA GLY A 44 14.58 11.86 55.86
C GLY A 44 13.25 11.51 55.19
N VAL A 45 12.27 12.41 55.23
CA VAL A 45 10.97 12.25 54.54
C VAL A 45 11.12 12.34 53.01
N SER A 46 12.09 13.12 52.52
CA SER A 46 12.42 13.23 51.09
C SER A 46 13.05 11.96 50.48
N ARG A 47 13.72 11.11 51.30
CA ARG A 47 14.32 9.84 50.81
C ARG A 47 13.30 8.77 50.44
N ASN A 48 12.13 8.72 51.09
CA ASN A 48 11.13 7.68 50.82
C ASN A 48 10.28 7.95 49.56
N LEU A 49 10.13 9.22 49.15
CA LEU A 49 9.44 9.58 47.90
C LEU A 49 10.30 9.31 46.65
N SER A 50 11.62 9.17 46.83
CA SER A 50 12.59 9.00 45.74
C SER A 50 12.69 7.55 45.24
N MET A 51 12.51 6.55 46.12
CA MET A 51 12.69 5.14 45.75
C MET A 51 11.51 4.61 44.92
N GLY A 52 10.27 4.93 45.32
CA GLY A 52 9.07 4.52 44.58
C GLY A 52 8.93 5.24 43.23
N THR A 53 9.34 6.50 43.13
CA THR A 53 9.27 7.25 41.86
C THR A 53 10.27 6.74 40.83
N MET A 54 11.52 6.46 41.20
CA MET A 54 12.50 5.84 40.29
C MET A 54 12.04 4.46 39.80
N GLN A 55 11.51 3.63 40.67
CA GLN A 55 10.96 2.32 40.31
C GLN A 55 9.75 2.42 39.36
N ILE A 56 8.87 3.40 39.57
CA ILE A 56 7.76 3.66 38.65
C ILE A 56 8.29 4.05 37.26
N TRP A 57 9.33 4.89 37.17
CA TRP A 57 9.94 5.25 35.89
C TRP A 57 10.61 4.07 35.18
N GLU A 58 11.30 3.20 35.92
CA GLU A 58 11.90 1.97 35.40
C GLU A 58 10.85 0.94 34.95
N LEU A 59 9.75 0.81 35.69
CA LEU A 59 8.64 -0.06 35.29
C LEU A 59 7.95 0.47 34.02
N LEU A 60 7.76 1.77 33.92
CA LEU A 60 7.15 2.42 32.74
C LEU A 60 8.02 2.23 31.48
N SER A 61 9.34 2.40 31.57
CA SER A 61 10.23 2.17 30.42
C SER A 61 10.22 0.70 29.97
N ASN A 62 10.27 -0.23 30.92
CA ASN A 62 10.17 -1.66 30.64
C ASN A 62 8.81 -2.03 30.02
N MET A 63 7.70 -1.47 30.52
CA MET A 63 6.38 -1.68 29.95
C MET A 63 6.28 -1.17 28.50
N VAL A 64 6.82 0.01 28.21
CA VAL A 64 6.82 0.56 26.84
C VAL A 64 7.62 -0.33 25.90
N THR A 65 8.75 -0.90 26.31
CA THR A 65 9.52 -1.81 25.45
C THR A 65 8.78 -3.14 25.23
N VAL A 66 8.23 -3.73 26.30
CA VAL A 66 7.53 -5.03 26.26
C VAL A 66 6.21 -4.93 25.50
N ILE A 67 5.52 -3.79 25.54
CA ILE A 67 4.26 -3.58 24.80
C ILE A 67 4.52 -2.99 23.41
N GLY A 68 5.47 -2.07 23.30
CA GLY A 68 5.73 -1.30 22.09
C GLY A 68 6.26 -2.16 20.94
N LEU A 69 7.16 -3.10 21.19
CA LEU A 69 7.67 -3.97 20.13
C LEU A 69 6.61 -4.95 19.59
N PRO A 70 5.85 -5.70 20.41
CA PRO A 70 4.73 -6.50 19.92
C PRO A 70 3.66 -5.67 19.22
N MET A 71 3.36 -4.46 19.72
CA MET A 71 2.43 -3.54 19.06
C MET A 71 2.93 -3.10 17.68
N ALA A 72 4.22 -2.76 17.55
CA ALA A 72 4.82 -2.39 16.28
C ALA A 72 4.78 -3.55 15.27
N ILE A 73 5.11 -4.76 15.71
CA ILE A 73 5.02 -5.98 14.89
C ILE A 73 3.57 -6.20 14.44
N PHE A 74 2.60 -6.07 15.35
CA PHE A 74 1.18 -6.23 15.04
C PHE A 74 0.69 -5.22 14.00
N ILE A 75 0.99 -3.92 14.21
CA ILE A 75 0.64 -2.87 13.25
C ILE A 75 1.29 -3.13 11.90
N PHE A 76 2.55 -3.55 11.88
CA PHE A 76 3.25 -3.88 10.64
C PHE A 76 2.56 -5.00 9.85
N PHE A 77 2.17 -6.11 10.49
CA PHE A 77 1.42 -7.18 9.80
C PHE A 77 0.06 -6.70 9.28
N HIS A 78 -0.63 -5.87 10.07
CA HIS A 78 -1.91 -5.30 9.66
C HIS A 78 -1.75 -4.35 8.46
N GLU A 79 -0.74 -3.48 8.47
CA GLU A 79 -0.41 -2.60 7.36
C GLU A 79 0.04 -3.36 6.11
N GLN A 80 0.86 -4.41 6.26
CA GLN A 80 1.30 -5.24 5.14
C GLN A 80 0.12 -5.89 4.40
N ARG A 81 -0.86 -6.40 5.15
CA ARG A 81 -2.08 -6.95 4.55
C ARG A 81 -2.85 -5.88 3.77
N LYS A 82 -3.01 -4.69 4.36
CA LYS A 82 -3.69 -3.57 3.70
C LYS A 82 -2.94 -3.08 2.45
N ARG A 83 -1.61 -3.01 2.50
CA ARG A 83 -0.77 -2.61 1.36
C ARG A 83 -0.97 -3.51 0.15
N ARG A 84 -1.01 -4.84 0.35
CA ARG A 84 -1.27 -5.79 -0.74
C ARG A 84 -2.63 -5.55 -1.39
N GLU A 85 -3.66 -5.31 -0.58
CA GLU A 85 -5.01 -5.04 -1.11
C GLU A 85 -5.07 -3.73 -1.91
N THR A 86 -4.36 -2.70 -1.46
CA THR A 86 -4.24 -1.40 -2.15
C THR A 86 -3.44 -1.51 -3.44
N GLU A 87 -2.30 -2.19 -3.44
CA GLU A 87 -1.46 -2.40 -4.65
C GLU A 87 -2.25 -3.14 -5.75
N GLU A 88 -3.00 -4.18 -5.38
CA GLU A 88 -3.91 -4.86 -6.31
C GLU A 88 -5.00 -3.94 -6.88
N GLU A 89 -5.47 -2.96 -6.11
CA GLU A 89 -6.48 -2.00 -6.54
C GLU A 89 -5.87 -0.95 -7.49
N GLU A 90 -4.65 -0.48 -7.20
CA GLU A 90 -3.89 0.43 -8.06
C GLU A 90 -3.59 -0.19 -9.44
N ILE A 91 -3.15 -1.45 -9.48
CA ILE A 91 -2.93 -2.20 -10.72
C ILE A 91 -4.23 -2.29 -11.54
N TYR A 92 -5.33 -2.65 -10.87
CA TYR A 92 -6.62 -2.77 -11.53
C TYR A 92 -7.10 -1.42 -12.11
N GLN A 93 -6.92 -0.34 -11.35
CA GLN A 93 -7.28 1.00 -11.80
C GLN A 93 -6.42 1.43 -13.00
N LEU A 94 -5.10 1.22 -12.94
CA LEU A 94 -4.18 1.53 -14.04
C LEU A 94 -4.56 0.78 -15.34
N LEU A 95 -4.87 -0.51 -15.24
CA LEU A 95 -5.31 -1.30 -16.39
C LEU A 95 -6.67 -0.80 -16.93
N SER A 96 -7.60 -0.47 -16.04
CA SER A 96 -8.93 0.05 -16.41
C SER A 96 -8.84 1.43 -17.10
N ASP A 97 -7.94 2.30 -16.63
CA ASP A 97 -7.65 3.59 -17.24
C ASP A 97 -7.04 3.38 -18.63
N GLY A 98 -6.10 2.44 -18.77
CA GLY A 98 -5.53 2.06 -20.07
C GLY A 98 -6.57 1.56 -21.08
N TYR A 99 -7.56 0.77 -20.62
CA TYR A 99 -8.67 0.35 -21.48
C TYR A 99 -9.56 1.53 -21.87
N THR A 100 -9.86 2.43 -20.93
CA THR A 100 -10.65 3.64 -21.18
C THR A 100 -9.97 4.53 -22.22
N ASP A 101 -8.66 4.69 -22.14
CA ASP A 101 -7.89 5.48 -23.10
C ASP A 101 -7.83 4.82 -24.48
N PHE A 102 -7.75 3.49 -24.55
CA PHE A 102 -7.94 2.77 -25.81
C PHE A 102 -9.33 3.02 -26.41
N LEU A 103 -10.39 2.97 -25.60
CA LEU A 103 -11.75 3.25 -26.08
C LEU A 103 -11.90 4.69 -26.60
N LYS A 104 -11.27 5.67 -25.96
CA LYS A 104 -11.22 7.05 -26.47
C LYS A 104 -10.51 7.12 -27.82
N LEU A 105 -9.37 6.44 -27.97
CA LEU A 105 -8.64 6.37 -29.25
C LEU A 105 -9.50 5.78 -30.38
N VAL A 106 -10.30 4.75 -30.07
CA VAL A 106 -11.29 4.18 -30.99
C VAL A 106 -12.38 5.18 -31.35
N LEU A 107 -12.90 5.94 -30.38
CA LEU A 107 -13.91 6.98 -30.61
C LEU A 107 -13.38 8.12 -31.49
N ASP A 108 -12.09 8.44 -31.39
CA ASP A 108 -11.43 9.44 -32.24
C ASP A 108 -11.19 8.96 -33.69
N ASN A 109 -11.41 7.65 -33.97
CA ASN A 109 -11.28 7.05 -35.30
C ASN A 109 -12.59 6.34 -35.72
N PRO A 110 -13.71 7.09 -35.83
CA PRO A 110 -15.03 6.51 -36.07
C PRO A 110 -15.17 5.87 -37.46
N ASP A 111 -14.31 6.24 -38.41
CA ASP A 111 -14.27 5.68 -39.76
C ASP A 111 -13.97 4.18 -39.77
N LEU A 112 -13.22 3.68 -38.78
CA LEU A 112 -12.89 2.26 -38.62
C LEU A 112 -14.04 1.41 -38.07
N LYS A 113 -15.03 2.04 -37.42
CA LYS A 113 -16.21 1.40 -36.80
C LYS A 113 -15.86 0.20 -35.90
N LEU A 114 -14.80 0.32 -35.10
CA LEU A 114 -14.34 -0.73 -34.20
C LEU A 114 -15.31 -1.08 -33.05
N GLN A 115 -16.28 -0.21 -32.76
CA GLN A 115 -17.36 -0.47 -31.79
C GLN A 115 -18.53 -1.29 -32.37
N SER A 116 -18.56 -1.53 -33.68
CA SER A 116 -19.60 -2.36 -34.29
C SER A 116 -19.33 -3.85 -34.07
N SER A 117 -20.35 -4.70 -34.16
CA SER A 117 -20.17 -6.15 -33.96
C SER A 117 -19.50 -6.87 -35.13
N HIS A 118 -19.41 -6.22 -36.30
CA HIS A 118 -18.92 -6.82 -37.53
C HIS A 118 -17.70 -6.07 -38.06
N ALA A 119 -16.86 -6.78 -38.81
CA ALA A 119 -15.73 -6.19 -39.50
C ALA A 119 -16.20 -5.11 -40.48
N THR A 120 -15.44 -4.03 -40.58
CA THR A 120 -15.75 -2.95 -41.52
C THR A 120 -15.31 -3.38 -42.92
N PRO A 121 -16.23 -3.50 -43.89
CA PRO A 121 -15.86 -3.92 -45.23
C PRO A 121 -15.11 -2.80 -45.96
N ASN A 122 -14.16 -3.19 -46.82
CA ASN A 122 -13.46 -2.29 -47.75
C ASN A 122 -12.69 -1.12 -47.09
N LEU A 123 -11.92 -1.40 -46.03
CA LEU A 123 -10.98 -0.43 -45.48
C LEU A 123 -9.90 -0.06 -46.51
N SER A 124 -9.53 1.22 -46.57
CA SER A 124 -8.33 1.66 -47.31
C SER A 124 -7.06 1.10 -46.66
N GLU A 125 -5.93 1.17 -47.37
CA GLU A 125 -4.63 0.74 -46.84
C GLU A 125 -4.28 1.51 -45.55
N ASP A 126 -4.36 2.84 -45.58
CA ASP A 126 -4.15 3.69 -44.39
C ASP A 126 -5.11 3.37 -43.23
N GLN A 127 -6.36 3.00 -43.53
CA GLN A 127 -7.33 2.61 -42.51
C GLN A 127 -6.97 1.25 -41.90
N ARG A 128 -6.54 0.30 -42.73
CA ARG A 128 -6.11 -1.02 -42.29
C ARG A 128 -4.86 -0.92 -41.42
N GLU A 129 -3.88 -0.09 -41.78
CA GLU A 129 -2.69 0.13 -40.95
C GLU A 129 -3.05 0.71 -39.58
N ARG A 130 -3.90 1.75 -39.55
CA ARG A 130 -4.40 2.33 -38.29
C ARG A 130 -5.17 1.33 -37.44
N MET A 131 -6.03 0.52 -38.08
CA MET A 131 -6.76 -0.56 -37.42
C MET A 131 -5.79 -1.56 -36.78
N LEU A 132 -4.80 -2.05 -37.53
CA LEU A 132 -3.82 -3.01 -37.03
C LEU A 132 -3.02 -2.44 -35.85
N ALA A 133 -2.61 -1.16 -35.93
CA ALA A 133 -1.93 -0.48 -34.83
C ALA A 133 -2.82 -0.42 -33.57
N MET A 134 -4.10 -0.09 -33.72
CA MET A 134 -5.05 -0.08 -32.60
C MET A 134 -5.29 -1.46 -32.00
N LEU A 135 -5.43 -2.49 -32.84
CA LEU A 135 -5.56 -3.86 -32.35
C LEU A 135 -4.28 -4.30 -31.62
N GLY A 136 -3.10 -3.90 -32.10
CA GLY A 136 -1.83 -4.12 -31.39
C GLY A 136 -1.80 -3.47 -30.01
N ILE A 137 -2.27 -2.22 -29.88
CA ILE A 137 -2.40 -1.54 -28.58
C ILE A 137 -3.32 -2.32 -27.65
N LEU A 138 -4.45 -2.82 -28.17
CA LEU A 138 -5.40 -3.60 -27.40
C LEU A 138 -4.81 -4.95 -26.95
N ILE A 139 -4.08 -5.65 -27.82
CA ILE A 139 -3.42 -6.92 -27.52
C ILE A 139 -2.39 -6.72 -26.40
N ALA A 140 -1.54 -5.70 -26.49
CA ALA A 140 -0.55 -5.39 -25.45
C ALA A 140 -1.21 -5.03 -24.10
N LEU A 141 -2.40 -4.42 -24.13
CA LEU A 141 -3.17 -4.16 -22.90
C LEU A 141 -3.72 -5.45 -22.30
N PHE A 142 -4.26 -6.34 -23.12
CA PHE A 142 -4.77 -7.65 -22.69
C PHE A 142 -3.66 -8.56 -22.15
N GLU A 143 -2.49 -8.56 -22.79
CA GLU A 143 -1.31 -9.26 -22.30
C GLU A 143 -0.95 -8.75 -20.90
N ARG A 144 -0.82 -7.42 -20.74
CA ARG A 144 -0.53 -6.82 -19.43
C ARG A 144 -1.59 -7.16 -18.39
N ALA A 145 -2.87 -7.13 -18.75
CA ALA A 145 -3.94 -7.52 -17.85
C ALA A 145 -3.81 -9.00 -17.45
N TYR A 146 -3.46 -9.89 -18.37
CA TYR A 146 -3.19 -11.30 -18.09
C TYR A 146 -2.01 -11.44 -17.12
N VAL A 147 -0.85 -10.88 -17.43
CA VAL A 147 0.36 -11.02 -16.62
C VAL A 147 0.18 -10.47 -15.19
N PHE A 148 -0.53 -9.35 -15.02
CA PHE A 148 -0.64 -8.69 -13.71
C PHE A 148 -1.90 -9.05 -12.91
N ALA A 149 -2.98 -9.50 -13.56
CA ALA A 149 -4.26 -9.76 -12.89
C ALA A 149 -4.71 -11.22 -12.94
N TYR A 150 -4.15 -12.04 -13.84
CA TYR A 150 -4.47 -13.46 -13.90
C TYR A 150 -3.65 -14.27 -12.88
N GLU A 151 -4.34 -15.13 -12.13
CA GLU A 151 -3.79 -16.05 -11.15
C GLU A 151 -4.66 -17.32 -11.17
N ASP A 152 -4.09 -18.49 -10.91
CA ASP A 152 -4.87 -19.70 -10.69
C ASP A 152 -4.23 -20.51 -9.54
N PRO A 153 -4.91 -20.71 -8.39
CA PRO A 153 -6.29 -20.33 -8.07
C PRO A 153 -6.46 -18.85 -7.64
N MET A 154 -7.56 -18.21 -8.07
CA MET A 154 -7.93 -16.86 -7.64
C MET A 154 -8.76 -16.81 -6.35
N THR A 155 -8.62 -15.74 -5.58
CA THR A 155 -9.62 -15.37 -4.56
C THR A 155 -10.94 -14.92 -5.23
N PRO A 156 -12.11 -15.04 -4.56
CA PRO A 156 -13.38 -14.59 -5.13
C PRO A 156 -13.41 -13.12 -5.57
N ARG A 157 -12.62 -12.25 -4.91
CA ARG A 157 -12.50 -10.83 -5.26
C ARG A 157 -11.73 -10.64 -6.57
N LYS A 158 -10.61 -11.34 -6.76
CA LYS A 158 -9.82 -11.31 -7.99
C LYS A 158 -10.58 -11.93 -9.15
N ALA A 159 -11.21 -13.09 -8.94
CA ALA A 159 -12.03 -13.76 -9.94
C ALA A 159 -13.15 -12.87 -10.50
N ARG A 160 -13.78 -12.03 -9.67
CA ARG A 160 -14.79 -11.05 -10.15
C ARG A 160 -14.18 -9.99 -11.07
N ARG A 161 -13.00 -9.44 -10.73
CA ARG A 161 -12.30 -8.45 -11.55
C ARG A 161 -11.80 -9.06 -12.86
N TRP A 162 -11.27 -10.28 -12.79
CA TRP A 162 -10.80 -11.01 -13.97
C TRP A 162 -11.92 -11.31 -14.96
N ARG A 163 -13.12 -11.65 -14.48
CA ARG A 163 -14.27 -11.88 -15.37
C ARG A 163 -14.55 -10.69 -16.29
N SER A 164 -14.42 -9.46 -15.79
CA SER A 164 -14.58 -8.27 -16.65
C SER A 164 -13.54 -8.21 -17.77
N TRP A 165 -12.28 -8.55 -17.48
CA TRP A 165 -11.24 -8.64 -18.50
C TRP A 165 -11.49 -9.75 -19.51
N GLU A 166 -11.89 -10.93 -19.04
CA GLU A 166 -12.25 -12.04 -19.92
C GLU A 166 -13.46 -11.70 -20.80
N ASP A 167 -14.45 -10.98 -20.27
CA ASP A 167 -15.60 -10.51 -21.02
C ASP A 167 -15.19 -9.54 -22.14
N PHE A 168 -14.26 -8.61 -21.87
CA PHE A 168 -13.70 -7.73 -22.90
C PHE A 168 -12.96 -8.53 -23.97
N MET A 169 -12.09 -9.46 -23.59
CA MET A 169 -11.37 -10.33 -24.53
C MET A 169 -12.35 -11.12 -25.42
N ARG A 170 -13.41 -11.67 -24.81
CA ARG A 170 -14.48 -12.38 -25.53
C ARG A 170 -15.23 -11.48 -26.50
N GLU A 171 -15.57 -10.26 -26.10
CA GLU A 171 -16.25 -9.29 -26.96
C GLU A 171 -15.43 -8.99 -28.22
N TRP A 172 -14.14 -8.70 -28.07
CA TRP A 172 -13.26 -8.46 -29.20
C TRP A 172 -13.02 -9.73 -30.05
N CYS A 173 -12.92 -10.90 -29.42
CA CYS A 173 -12.81 -12.18 -30.11
C CYS A 173 -14.06 -12.56 -30.91
N ARG A 174 -15.23 -11.97 -30.67
CA ARG A 174 -16.41 -12.21 -31.53
C ARG A 174 -16.25 -11.58 -32.90
N ARG A 175 -15.50 -10.49 -33.01
CA ARG A 175 -15.22 -9.85 -34.29
C ARG A 175 -14.31 -10.72 -35.14
N GLU A 176 -14.67 -10.88 -36.40
CA GLU A 176 -13.92 -11.68 -37.38
C GLU A 176 -12.54 -11.05 -37.67
N ASP A 177 -12.50 -9.74 -37.92
CA ASP A 177 -11.26 -9.01 -38.21
C ASP A 177 -10.25 -9.09 -37.06
N PHE A 178 -10.70 -9.02 -35.81
CA PHE A 178 -9.83 -9.23 -34.66
C PHE A 178 -9.20 -10.63 -34.67
N ARG A 179 -10.02 -11.67 -34.83
CA ARG A 179 -9.55 -13.07 -34.85
C ARG A 179 -8.60 -13.36 -36.00
N GLU A 180 -8.88 -12.85 -37.19
CA GLU A 180 -8.04 -13.05 -38.38
C GLU A 180 -6.66 -12.40 -38.23
N ASN A 181 -6.56 -11.31 -37.47
CA ASN A 181 -5.31 -10.61 -37.25
C ASN A 181 -4.52 -11.11 -36.02
N LEU A 182 -5.10 -11.96 -35.17
CA LEU A 182 -4.38 -12.55 -34.02
C LEU A 182 -3.05 -13.22 -34.42
N PRO A 183 -2.96 -14.05 -35.48
CA PRO A 183 -1.70 -14.68 -35.87
C PRO A 183 -0.59 -13.68 -36.24
N LEU A 184 -0.96 -12.48 -36.70
CA LEU A 184 -0.04 -11.39 -37.01
C LEU A 184 0.37 -10.60 -35.77
N LEU A 185 -0.53 -10.46 -34.79
CA LEU A 185 -0.37 -9.58 -33.63
C LEU A 185 0.21 -10.27 -32.38
N LEU A 186 0.03 -11.58 -32.24
CA LEU A 186 0.53 -12.34 -31.08
C LEU A 186 2.03 -12.70 -31.08
N PRO A 187 2.77 -12.73 -32.22
CA PRO A 187 4.20 -13.01 -32.17
C PRO A 187 4.96 -11.96 -31.35
N GLY A 188 5.60 -12.40 -30.26
CA GLY A 188 6.38 -11.54 -29.37
C GLY A 188 5.72 -11.26 -28.01
N GLU A 189 4.44 -11.59 -27.88
CA GLU A 189 3.68 -11.51 -26.62
C GLU A 189 3.95 -12.72 -25.72
N ASP A 190 3.53 -12.64 -24.46
CA ASP A 190 3.62 -13.74 -23.50
C ASP A 190 3.01 -15.06 -24.06
N PRO A 191 3.73 -16.20 -23.96
CA PRO A 191 3.27 -17.48 -24.49
C PRO A 191 1.98 -17.99 -23.84
N ASP A 192 1.83 -17.81 -22.52
CA ASP A 192 0.65 -18.28 -21.79
C ASP A 192 -0.57 -17.42 -22.16
N PHE A 193 -0.38 -16.10 -22.29
CA PHE A 193 -1.39 -15.20 -22.83
C PHE A 193 -1.80 -15.58 -24.25
N THR A 194 -0.84 -15.87 -25.14
CA THR A 194 -1.09 -16.28 -26.53
C THR A 194 -1.99 -17.50 -26.60
N VAL A 195 -1.72 -18.52 -25.78
CA VAL A 195 -2.57 -19.71 -25.66
C VAL A 195 -3.94 -19.35 -25.09
N TYR A 196 -3.97 -18.50 -24.07
CA TYR A 196 -5.20 -18.10 -23.39
C TYR A 196 -6.18 -17.37 -24.32
N ILE A 197 -5.72 -16.32 -25.01
CA ILE A 197 -6.54 -15.54 -25.93
C ILE A 197 -6.89 -16.35 -27.19
N GLY A 198 -5.98 -17.20 -27.66
CA GLY A 198 -6.24 -18.12 -28.77
C GLY A 198 -7.37 -19.11 -28.47
N ARG A 199 -7.43 -19.63 -27.23
CA ARG A 199 -8.54 -20.47 -26.77
C ARG A 199 -9.85 -19.70 -26.76
N ILE A 200 -9.87 -18.47 -26.20
CA ILE A 200 -11.07 -17.63 -26.19
C ILE A 200 -11.55 -17.36 -27.62
N ALA A 201 -10.64 -17.03 -28.53
CA ALA A 201 -10.96 -16.80 -29.94
C ALA A 201 -11.59 -18.03 -30.61
N ALA A 202 -11.05 -19.23 -30.35
CA ALA A 202 -11.61 -20.48 -30.86
C ALA A 202 -13.00 -20.80 -30.28
N GLU A 203 -13.19 -20.57 -28.97
CA GLU A 203 -14.50 -20.76 -28.30
C GLU A 203 -15.58 -19.84 -28.86
N GLU A 204 -15.28 -18.55 -29.06
CA GLU A 204 -16.25 -17.60 -29.62
C GLU A 204 -16.51 -17.89 -31.11
N ALA A 205 -15.48 -18.30 -31.87
CA ALA A 205 -15.63 -18.75 -33.25
C ALA A 205 -16.60 -19.94 -33.37
N ALA A 206 -16.45 -20.94 -32.49
CA ALA A 206 -17.32 -22.12 -32.45
C ALA A 206 -18.76 -21.77 -32.04
N ARG A 207 -18.95 -20.82 -31.11
CA ARG A 207 -20.29 -20.36 -30.71
C ARG A 207 -21.04 -19.66 -31.82
N LEU A 208 -20.33 -18.89 -32.66
CA LEU A 208 -20.94 -18.19 -33.79
C LEU A 208 -21.25 -19.12 -34.96
N ASN A 209 -20.50 -20.22 -35.10
CA ASN A 209 -20.67 -21.24 -36.15
C ASN A 209 -20.97 -22.63 -35.55
N PRO A 210 -22.15 -22.85 -34.95
CA PRO A 210 -22.49 -24.11 -34.27
C PRO A 210 -22.54 -25.35 -35.20
N GLY A 211 -22.46 -25.17 -36.53
CA GLY A 211 -22.59 -26.23 -37.52
C GLY A 211 -21.31 -26.84 -38.09
N VAL A 212 -20.11 -26.45 -37.64
CA VAL A 212 -18.82 -26.92 -38.21
C VAL A 212 -18.10 -27.95 -37.31
N SER A 213 -18.79 -28.49 -36.30
CA SER A 213 -18.29 -29.61 -35.50
C SER A 213 -19.03 -30.91 -35.86
N SER A 214 -18.56 -31.57 -36.93
CA SER A 214 -18.84 -32.99 -37.24
C SER A 214 -17.66 -33.57 -37.98
#